data_AF-A0A3D4JCI3-F1
#
_entry.id   AF-A0A3D4JCI3-F1
#
_cell.length_a   1.000
_cell.length_b   1.000
_cell.length_c   1.000
_cell.angle_alpha   90.00
_cell.angle_beta   90.00
_cell.angle_gamma   90.00
#
_symmetry.space_group_name_H-M   'P 1'
#
loop_
_entity.id
_entity.type
_entity.pdbx_description
1 polymer ?
#
loop_
_entity_poly.entity_id
_entity_poly.type
_entity_poly.pdbx_seq_one_letter_code
_entity_poly.pdbx_strand_id
1 'polypeptide(L)'
;MPQINVAPTRTNLIRLKKELRFAKEGYEILDRKREALTGELVRVAKEADTLQKEVWALLETAYGAMEKARLVMGSDHVEWASLAVNKTVDVHLRLRGIMGVAIPQIEARGEPPKLLYSPGDTAAVLDEASAAFREVLLR
;
A
#
# COMPACT_ATOMS: atom_id res chain seq x y z
N MET A 1 5.64 -33.91 -28.97
CA MET A 1 6.60 -35.04 -28.90
C MET A 1 7.84 -34.56 -28.16
N PRO A 2 8.33 -35.19 -27.07
CA PRO A 2 9.61 -34.78 -26.53
C PRO A 2 10.72 -35.42 -27.37
N GLN A 3 11.34 -34.63 -28.24
CA GLN A 3 12.57 -35.02 -28.95
C GLN A 3 13.77 -34.78 -28.01
N ILE A 4 13.98 -35.69 -27.07
CA ILE A 4 15.28 -35.76 -26.40
C ILE A 4 16.15 -36.66 -27.26
N ASN A 5 16.98 -36.06 -28.12
CA ASN A 5 17.86 -36.80 -29.03
C ASN A 5 19.06 -37.36 -28.24
N VAL A 6 18.86 -38.50 -27.58
CA VAL A 6 19.88 -39.16 -26.74
C VAL A 6 20.01 -40.60 -27.18
N ALA A 7 21.26 -41.08 -27.32
CA ALA A 7 21.51 -42.47 -27.67
C ALA A 7 20.87 -43.41 -26.63
N PRO A 8 20.20 -44.51 -27.03
CA PRO A 8 19.44 -45.39 -26.14
C PRO A 8 20.37 -46.32 -25.34
N THR A 9 21.18 -45.75 -24.45
CA THR A 9 22.12 -46.47 -23.58
C THR A 9 21.61 -46.55 -22.15
N ARG A 10 22.01 -47.60 -21.42
CA ARG A 10 21.65 -47.79 -20.00
C ARG A 10 22.09 -46.59 -19.13
N THR A 11 23.26 -46.02 -19.42
CA THR A 11 23.79 -44.84 -18.73
C THR A 11 22.90 -43.61 -18.96
N ASN A 12 22.45 -43.37 -20.20
CA ASN A 12 21.54 -42.27 -20.51
C ASN A 12 20.17 -42.45 -19.83
N LEU A 13 19.65 -43.68 -19.76
CA LEU A 13 18.41 -43.96 -19.02
C LEU A 13 18.53 -43.62 -17.53
N ILE A 14 19.63 -43.99 -16.88
CA ILE A 14 19.87 -43.68 -15.46
C ILE A 14 19.97 -42.17 -15.25
N ARG A 15 20.70 -41.46 -16.11
CA ARG A 15 20.83 -39.99 -16.06
C ARG A 15 19.47 -39.30 -16.21
N LEU A 16 18.70 -39.67 -17.24
CA LEU A 16 17.38 -39.09 -17.50
C LEU A 16 16.39 -39.39 -16.36
N LYS A 17 16.44 -40.57 -15.73
CA LYS A 17 15.63 -40.87 -14.54
C LYS A 17 15.99 -39.99 -13.34
N LYS A 18 17.28 -39.67 -13.17
CA LYS A 18 17.74 -38.75 -12.10
C LYS A 18 17.29 -37.31 -12.39
N GLU A 19 17.45 -36.85 -13.63
CA GLU A 19 16.98 -35.52 -14.07
C GLU A 19 15.47 -35.38 -13.93
N LEU A 20 14.70 -36.39 -14.33
CA LEU A 20 13.24 -36.40 -14.16
C LEU A 20 12.84 -36.30 -12.68
N ARG A 21 13.54 -37.00 -11.79
CA ARG A 21 13.28 -36.94 -10.35
C ARG A 21 13.58 -35.54 -9.79
N PHE A 22 14.73 -34.99 -10.14
CA PHE A 22 15.12 -33.64 -9.75
C PHE A 22 14.14 -32.58 -10.29
N ALA A 23 13.69 -32.70 -11.54
CA ALA A 23 12.70 -31.80 -12.13
C ALA A 23 11.34 -31.87 -11.41
N LYS A 24 10.91 -33.07 -11.00
CA LYS A 24 9.68 -33.25 -10.21
C LYS A 24 9.80 -32.61 -8.81
N GLU A 25 10.90 -32.83 -8.12
CA GLU A 25 11.16 -32.21 -6.81
C GLU A 25 11.24 -30.68 -6.92
N GLY A 26 11.92 -30.16 -7.95
CA GLY A 26 11.98 -28.72 -8.22
C GLY A 26 10.61 -28.12 -8.52
N TYR A 27 9.77 -28.82 -9.29
CA TYR A 27 8.39 -28.40 -9.55
C TYR A 27 7.58 -28.30 -8.26
N GLU A 28 7.64 -29.31 -7.38
CA GLU A 28 6.91 -29.28 -6.10
C GLU A 28 7.32 -28.10 -5.20
N ILE A 29 8.62 -27.78 -5.16
CA ILE A 29 9.13 -26.63 -4.39
C ILE A 29 8.60 -25.31 -4.97
N LEU A 30 8.62 -25.17 -6.30
CA LEU A 30 8.12 -23.97 -6.98
C LEU A 30 6.61 -23.81 -6.83
N ASP A 31 5.86 -24.91 -6.85
CA ASP A 31 4.41 -24.88 -6.68
C ASP A 31 4.04 -24.42 -5.27
N ARG A 32 4.72 -24.94 -4.23
CA ARG A 32 4.55 -24.44 -2.86
C ARG A 32 4.91 -22.96 -2.71
N LYS A 33 5.98 -22.50 -3.38
CA LYS A 33 6.34 -21.07 -3.41
C LYS A 33 5.23 -20.24 -4.06
N ARG A 34 4.65 -20.72 -5.17
CA ARG A 34 3.55 -20.07 -5.89
C ARG A 34 2.31 -19.95 -5.00
N GLU A 35 1.93 -21.03 -4.32
CA GLU A 35 0.77 -21.03 -3.42
C GLU A 35 0.94 -20.03 -2.28
N ALA A 36 2.10 -20.03 -1.60
CA ALA A 36 2.38 -19.11 -0.51
C ALA A 36 2.36 -17.64 -0.94
N LEU A 37 3.02 -17.32 -2.07
CA LEU A 37 3.05 -15.94 -2.59
C LEU A 37 1.67 -15.47 -3.08
N THR A 38 0.89 -16.36 -3.70
CA THR A 38 -0.47 -16.03 -4.15
C THR A 38 -1.38 -15.75 -2.96
N GLY A 39 -1.29 -16.57 -1.89
CA GLY A 39 -2.02 -16.34 -0.65
C GLY A 39 -1.69 -14.99 -0.02
N GLU A 40 -0.40 -14.64 0.06
CA GLU A 40 0.05 -13.35 0.57
C GLU A 40 -0.49 -12.19 -0.27
N LEU A 41 -0.41 -12.29 -1.60
CA LEU A 41 -0.91 -11.28 -2.52
C LEU A 41 -2.41 -11.04 -2.35
N VAL A 42 -3.21 -12.10 -2.28
CA VAL A 42 -4.65 -11.99 -2.07
C VAL A 42 -4.96 -11.36 -0.71
N ARG A 43 -4.19 -11.70 0.34
CA ARG A 43 -4.36 -11.10 1.66
C ARG A 43 -4.10 -9.59 1.63
N VAL A 44 -2.96 -9.17 1.07
CA VAL A 44 -2.60 -7.74 0.95
C VAL A 44 -3.61 -6.99 0.09
N ALA A 45 -4.09 -7.59 -1.02
CA ALA A 45 -5.11 -6.98 -1.85
C ALA A 45 -6.43 -6.76 -1.10
N LYS A 46 -6.85 -7.70 -0.25
CA LYS A 46 -8.06 -7.58 0.55
C LYS A 46 -7.92 -6.54 1.67
N GLU A 47 -6.77 -6.51 2.33
CA GLU A 47 -6.43 -5.48 3.32
C GLU A 47 -6.49 -4.08 2.68
N ALA A 48 -5.90 -3.93 1.49
CA ALA A 48 -5.92 -2.68 0.72
C ALA A 48 -7.34 -2.26 0.32
N ASP A 49 -8.17 -3.17 -0.20
CA ASP A 49 -9.58 -2.86 -0.56
C ASP A 49 -10.41 -2.42 0.66
N THR A 50 -10.19 -3.06 1.80
CA THR A 50 -10.90 -2.72 3.05
C THR A 50 -10.48 -1.33 3.54
N LEU A 51 -9.17 -1.09 3.64
CA LEU A 51 -8.62 0.21 4.04
C LEU A 51 -9.06 1.31 3.08
N GLN A 52 -9.05 1.05 1.78
CA GLN A 52 -9.49 2.01 0.77
C GLN A 52 -10.93 2.44 1.00
N LYS A 53 -11.85 1.51 1.30
CA LYS A 53 -13.25 1.85 1.58
C LYS A 53 -13.39 2.71 2.84
N GLU A 54 -12.64 2.40 3.90
CA GLU A 54 -12.62 3.20 5.12
C GLU A 54 -12.12 4.63 4.86
N VAL A 55 -11.00 4.75 4.16
CA VAL A 55 -10.40 6.05 3.80
C VAL A 55 -11.33 6.87 2.89
N TRP A 56 -12.02 6.24 1.94
CA TRP A 56 -12.96 6.92 1.06
C TRP A 56 -14.16 7.51 1.83
N ALA A 57 -14.70 6.77 2.79
CA ALA A 57 -15.77 7.27 3.64
C ALA A 57 -15.33 8.48 4.50
N LEU A 58 -14.11 8.44 5.05
CA LEU A 58 -13.53 9.56 5.80
C LEU A 58 -13.20 10.76 4.89
N LEU A 59 -12.77 10.52 3.66
CA LEU A 59 -12.53 11.59 2.70
C LEU A 59 -13.82 12.28 2.27
N GLU A 60 -14.92 11.54 2.09
CA GLU A 60 -16.22 12.12 1.76
C GLU A 60 -16.67 13.13 2.83
N THR A 61 -16.52 12.77 4.12
CA THR A 61 -16.85 13.67 5.22
C THR A 61 -15.88 14.87 5.29
N ALA A 62 -14.58 14.64 5.11
CA ALA A 62 -13.57 15.71 5.12
C ALA A 62 -13.76 16.71 3.97
N TYR A 63 -14.03 16.23 2.75
CA TYR A 63 -14.31 17.10 1.61
C TYR A 63 -15.62 17.87 1.78
N GLY A 64 -16.66 17.26 2.35
CA GLY A 64 -17.89 17.97 2.69
C GLY A 64 -17.69 19.09 3.71
N ALA A 65 -16.83 18.87 4.72
CA ALA A 65 -16.45 19.93 5.67
C ALA A 65 -15.63 21.04 4.99
N MET A 66 -14.70 20.67 4.09
CA MET A 66 -13.91 21.63 3.33
C MET A 66 -14.74 22.48 2.37
N GLU A 67 -15.75 21.91 1.74
CA GLU A 67 -16.69 22.65 0.89
C GLU A 67 -17.43 23.72 1.71
N LYS A 68 -17.94 23.35 2.89
CA LYS A 68 -18.55 24.31 3.82
C LYS A 68 -17.59 25.42 4.22
N ALA A 69 -16.33 25.07 4.55
CA ALA A 69 -15.31 26.05 4.88
C ALA A 69 -15.08 27.05 3.74
N ARG A 70 -14.99 26.57 2.49
CA ARG A 70 -14.85 27.40 1.29
C ARG A 70 -16.06 28.29 1.04
N LEU A 71 -17.28 27.81 1.31
CA LEU A 71 -18.50 28.61 1.16
C LEU A 71 -18.59 29.76 2.18
N VAL A 72 -18.13 29.52 3.42
CA VAL A 72 -18.22 30.50 4.51
C VAL A 72 -17.07 31.50 4.47
N MET A 73 -15.83 31.02 4.30
CA MET A 73 -14.62 31.86 4.34
C MET A 73 -14.19 32.37 2.97
N GLY A 74 -14.68 31.78 1.88
CA GLY A 74 -14.15 31.99 0.54
C GLY A 74 -12.93 31.10 0.24
N SER A 75 -12.71 30.80 -1.04
CA SER A 75 -11.58 29.97 -1.49
C SER A 75 -10.23 30.53 -1.08
N ASP A 76 -10.05 31.84 -1.26
CA ASP A 76 -8.76 32.51 -1.16
C ASP A 76 -8.28 32.55 0.29
N HIS A 77 -9.19 32.76 1.24
CA HIS A 77 -8.88 32.74 2.67
C HIS A 77 -8.51 31.33 3.16
N VAL A 78 -9.21 30.30 2.67
CA VAL A 78 -8.89 28.91 3.00
C VAL A 78 -7.53 28.51 2.43
N GLU A 79 -7.23 28.91 1.20
CA GLU A 79 -5.92 28.68 0.58
C GLU A 79 -4.82 29.39 1.36
N TRP A 80 -5.02 30.67 1.71
CA TRP A 80 -4.05 31.44 2.48
C TRP A 80 -3.76 30.81 3.85
N ALA A 81 -4.78 30.33 4.56
CA ALA A 81 -4.62 29.62 5.83
C ALA A 81 -3.84 28.30 5.66
N SER A 82 -4.02 27.61 4.54
CA SER A 82 -3.31 26.35 4.26
C SER A 82 -1.80 26.54 4.05
N LEU A 83 -1.36 27.72 3.62
CA LEU A 83 0.06 28.04 3.41
C LEU A 83 0.85 28.12 4.72
N ALA A 84 0.18 28.30 5.87
CA ALA A 84 0.82 28.29 7.18
C ALA A 84 1.28 26.88 7.61
N VAL A 85 0.77 25.84 6.95
CA VAL A 85 0.98 24.45 7.35
C VAL A 85 2.29 23.91 6.79
N ASN A 86 3.21 23.54 7.68
CA ASN A 86 4.44 22.85 7.33
C ASN A 86 4.22 21.34 7.17
N LYS A 87 5.15 20.65 6.50
CA LYS A 87 5.11 19.19 6.34
C LYS A 87 4.98 18.48 7.70
N THR A 88 3.95 17.67 7.85
CA THR A 88 3.53 17.08 9.14
C THR A 88 3.81 15.59 9.26
N VAL A 89 3.93 14.88 8.13
CA VAL A 89 4.07 13.42 8.09
C VAL A 89 5.21 13.04 7.16
N ASP A 90 6.08 12.16 7.64
CA ASP A 90 7.15 11.54 6.88
C ASP A 90 6.82 10.08 6.57
N VAL A 91 6.70 9.78 5.28
CA VAL A 91 6.44 8.43 4.78
C VAL A 91 7.76 7.77 4.40
N HIS A 92 8.02 6.60 4.97
CA HIS A 92 9.21 5.80 4.74
C HIS A 92 8.81 4.48 4.08
N LEU A 93 9.56 4.07 3.06
CA LEU A 93 9.39 2.78 2.41
C LEU A 93 10.44 1.80 2.96
N ARG A 94 9.98 0.69 3.53
CA ARG A 94 10.84 -0.45 3.89
C ARG A 94 10.51 -1.64 3.00
N LEU A 95 11.52 -2.41 2.64
CA LEU A 95 11.35 -3.62 1.84
C LEU A 95 11.48 -4.84 2.75
N ARG A 96 10.44 -5.66 2.81
CA ARG A 96 10.45 -6.95 3.50
C ARG A 96 10.60 -8.08 2.49
N GLY A 97 11.58 -8.95 2.70
CA GLY A 97 11.79 -10.12 1.83
C GLY A 97 10.92 -11.30 2.23
N ILE A 98 10.12 -11.83 1.31
CA ILE A 98 9.41 -13.12 1.46
C ILE A 98 9.82 -14.03 0.31
N MET A 99 10.46 -15.17 0.63
CA MET A 99 10.91 -16.17 -0.36
C MET A 99 11.74 -15.58 -1.53
N GLY A 100 12.56 -14.57 -1.25
CA GLY A 100 13.41 -13.88 -2.23
C GLY A 100 12.71 -12.81 -3.06
N VAL A 101 11.45 -12.48 -2.76
CA VAL A 101 10.70 -11.37 -3.35
C VAL A 101 10.67 -10.20 -2.37
N ALA A 102 11.01 -9.00 -2.83
CA ALA A 102 10.91 -7.77 -2.03
C ALA A 102 9.47 -7.25 -2.06
N ILE A 103 8.87 -7.12 -0.89
CA ILE A 103 7.52 -6.56 -0.71
C ILE A 103 7.66 -5.19 -0.03
N PRO A 104 7.11 -4.12 -0.61
CA PRO A 104 7.11 -2.80 0.02
C PRO A 104 6.19 -2.77 1.24
N GLN A 105 6.69 -2.18 2.31
CA GLN A 105 5.97 -1.85 3.53
C GLN A 105 6.11 -0.35 3.77
N ILE A 106 4.99 0.32 3.94
CA ILE A 106 4.94 1.77 4.16
C ILE A 106 4.88 2.01 5.66
N GLU A 107 5.75 2.88 6.16
CA GLU A 107 5.74 3.36 7.54
C GLU A 107 5.57 4.89 7.53
N ALA A 108 4.49 5.39 8.13
CA ALA A 108 4.31 6.82 8.35
C ALA A 108 4.80 7.21 9.75
N ARG A 109 5.47 8.35 9.87
CA ARG A 109 5.88 8.96 11.16
C ARG A 109 5.47 10.42 11.20
N GLY A 110 5.08 10.89 12.37
CA GLY A 110 4.63 12.26 12.58
C GLY A 110 3.11 12.37 12.68
N GLU A 111 2.65 13.51 13.17
CA GLU A 111 1.24 13.85 13.31
C GLU A 111 1.07 15.34 12.97
N PRO A 112 -0.04 15.75 12.33
CA PRO A 112 -0.32 17.16 12.12
C PRO A 112 -0.33 17.94 13.44
N PRO A 113 0.36 19.08 13.55
CA PRO A 113 0.39 19.86 14.77
C PRO A 113 -1.03 20.32 15.12
N LYS A 114 -1.31 20.43 16.42
CA LYS A 114 -2.66 20.73 16.93
C LYS A 114 -3.21 22.04 16.38
N LEU A 115 -2.36 23.07 16.30
CA LEU A 115 -2.66 24.33 15.60
C LEU A 115 -1.85 24.40 14.29
N LEU A 116 -2.56 24.50 13.18
CA LEU A 116 -1.98 24.57 11.84
C LEU A 116 -1.82 26.01 11.32
N TYR A 117 -2.67 26.92 11.79
CA TYR A 117 -2.75 28.31 11.35
C TYR A 117 -3.11 29.23 12.52
N SER A 118 -3.00 30.55 12.29
CA SER A 118 -3.41 31.57 13.24
C SER A 118 -4.93 31.56 13.42
N PRO A 119 -5.46 31.79 14.64
CA PRO A 119 -6.90 31.93 14.86
C PRO A 119 -7.50 33.23 14.27
N GLY A 120 -6.68 34.15 13.79
CA GLY A 120 -7.14 35.40 13.16
C GLY A 120 -7.61 35.18 11.72
N ASP A 121 -8.72 35.79 11.34
CA ASP A 121 -9.38 35.66 10.02
C ASP A 121 -9.69 34.19 9.61
N THR A 122 -9.84 33.30 10.59
CA THR A 122 -10.29 31.91 10.39
C THR A 122 -11.63 31.65 11.09
N ALA A 123 -12.37 30.65 10.61
CA ALA A 123 -13.66 30.25 11.18
C ALA A 123 -13.63 28.79 11.64
N ALA A 124 -14.53 28.45 12.58
CA ALA A 124 -14.64 27.09 13.14
C ALA A 124 -14.86 26.00 12.07
N VAL A 125 -15.49 26.35 10.94
CA VAL A 125 -15.67 25.43 9.80
C VAL A 125 -14.35 24.98 9.16
N LEU A 126 -13.30 25.79 9.22
CA LEU A 126 -11.96 25.40 8.77
C LEU A 126 -11.31 24.44 9.76
N ASP A 127 -11.54 24.65 11.07
CA ASP A 127 -11.06 23.74 12.12
C ASP A 127 -11.72 22.37 12.00
N GLU A 128 -13.02 22.32 11.72
CA GLU A 128 -13.76 21.08 11.45
C GLU A 128 -13.19 20.34 10.23
N ALA A 129 -12.94 21.04 9.13
CA ALA A 129 -12.34 20.45 7.93
C ALA A 129 -10.92 19.92 8.21
N SER A 130 -10.10 20.71 8.89
CA SER A 130 -8.75 20.32 9.31
C SER A 130 -8.77 19.09 10.22
N ALA A 131 -9.69 19.01 11.17
CA ALA A 131 -9.83 17.87 12.06
C ALA A 131 -10.22 16.59 11.29
N ALA A 132 -11.16 16.69 10.34
CA ALA A 132 -11.56 15.58 9.50
C ALA A 132 -10.40 15.07 8.62
N PHE A 133 -9.60 15.97 8.02
CA PHE A 133 -8.40 15.56 7.28
C PHE A 133 -7.30 14.98 8.17
N ARG A 134 -7.18 15.43 9.42
CA ARG A 134 -6.28 14.81 10.40
C ARG A 134 -6.69 13.37 10.68
N GLU A 135 -7.97 13.09 10.82
CA GLU A 135 -8.47 11.72 11.01
C GLU A 135 -8.17 10.82 9.82
N VAL A 136 -8.34 11.33 8.59
CA VAL A 136 -7.97 10.61 7.35
C VAL A 136 -6.47 10.26 7.34
N LEU A 137 -5.60 11.19 7.73
CA LEU A 137 -4.15 10.97 7.73
C LEU A 137 -3.67 9.95 8.77
N LEU A 138 -4.45 9.73 9.84
CA LEU A 138 -4.13 8.78 10.91
C LEU A 138 -4.61 7.36 10.62
N ARG A 139 -5.34 7.16 9.51
CA ARG A 139 -5.81 5.85 9.05
C ARG A 139 -4.98 5.29 7.91
#